data_AF-A0A3M6K4N5-F1
#
_entry.id   AF-A0A3M6K4N5-F1
#
_cell.length_a   1.000
_cell.length_b   1.000
_cell.length_c   1.000
_cell.angle_alpha   90.00
_cell.angle_beta   90.00
_cell.angle_gamma   90.00
#
_symmetry.space_group_name_H-M   'P 1'
#
loop_
_entity.id
_entity.type
_entity.pdbx_description
1 polymer ?
#
loop_
_entity_poly.entity_id
_entity_poly.type
_entity_poly.pdbx_seq_one_letter_code
_entity_poly.pdbx_strand_id
1 'polypeptide(L)'
;ALDEPSAFLDVEDRIAVAKFLQKFVRSFGKSAIIIDHDLQLMDLVSDSMVIFEGTSSVEGVATSPMPKTDAMNRFLESLDISFRKDEKTSRHRVNKEASRLDKEQKSSGNYYFRK
;
A
#
# COMPACT_ATOMS: atom_id res chain seq x y z
N ALA A 1 -0.79 7.93 -16.54
CA ALA A 1 -1.35 7.89 -15.19
C ALA A 1 -2.62 7.06 -15.25
N LEU A 2 -2.93 6.31 -14.19
CA LEU A 2 -4.18 5.56 -14.04
C LEU A 2 -4.85 6.02 -12.74
N ASP A 3 -6.15 6.25 -12.80
CA ASP A 3 -6.95 6.73 -11.67
C ASP A 3 -8.03 5.68 -11.35
N GLU A 4 -7.97 5.16 -10.14
CA GLU A 4 -8.79 4.06 -9.60
C GLU A 4 -8.99 2.87 -10.57
N PRO A 5 -7.90 2.27 -11.11
CA PRO A 5 -8.03 1.16 -12.05
C PRO A 5 -8.62 -0.11 -11.41
N SER A 6 -8.67 -0.23 -10.07
CA SER A 6 -9.33 -1.34 -9.39
C SER A 6 -10.86 -1.24 -9.38
N ALA A 7 -11.43 -0.09 -9.78
CA ALA A 7 -12.86 0.14 -9.77
C ALA A 7 -13.60 -0.91 -10.61
N PHE A 8 -14.66 -1.49 -10.02
CA PHE A 8 -15.48 -2.54 -10.61
C PHE A 8 -14.75 -3.86 -10.96
N LEU A 9 -13.48 -4.02 -10.58
CA LEU A 9 -12.74 -5.25 -10.77
C LEU A 9 -12.91 -6.22 -9.60
N ASP A 10 -12.99 -7.50 -9.92
CA ASP A 10 -12.89 -8.57 -8.94
C ASP A 10 -11.45 -8.78 -8.46
N VAL A 11 -11.25 -9.71 -7.51
CA VAL A 11 -9.94 -9.97 -6.92
C VAL A 11 -8.94 -10.54 -7.94
N GLU A 12 -9.40 -11.33 -8.91
CA GLU A 12 -8.52 -11.96 -9.90
C GLU A 12 -8.04 -10.93 -10.93
N ASP A 13 -8.96 -10.09 -11.40
CA ASP A 13 -8.69 -9.01 -12.34
C ASP A 13 -7.74 -7.97 -11.76
N ARG A 14 -7.89 -7.60 -10.48
CA ARG A 14 -6.94 -6.70 -9.80
C ARG A 14 -5.51 -7.21 -9.83
N ILE A 15 -5.32 -8.52 -9.57
CA ILE A 15 -4.00 -9.15 -9.60
C ILE A 15 -3.46 -9.18 -11.04
N ALA A 16 -4.32 -9.45 -12.03
CA ALA A 16 -3.94 -9.46 -13.44
C ALA A 16 -3.48 -8.07 -13.90
N VAL A 17 -4.25 -7.02 -13.57
CA VAL A 17 -3.92 -5.62 -13.87
C VAL A 17 -2.62 -5.22 -13.19
N ALA A 18 -2.42 -5.55 -11.91
CA ALA A 18 -1.19 -5.24 -11.19
C ALA A 18 0.05 -5.81 -11.90
N LYS A 19 0.02 -7.10 -12.25
CA LYS A 19 1.11 -7.80 -12.94
C LYS A 19 1.35 -7.23 -14.33
N PHE A 20 0.28 -6.92 -15.06
CA PHE A 20 0.37 -6.31 -16.38
C PHE A 20 1.06 -4.94 -16.32
N LEU A 21 0.61 -4.06 -15.43
CA LEU A 21 1.18 -2.72 -15.25
C LEU A 21 2.66 -2.80 -14.88
N GLN A 22 3.01 -3.64 -13.90
CA GLN A 22 4.40 -3.81 -13.49
C GLN A 22 5.29 -4.29 -14.65
N LYS A 23 4.83 -5.29 -15.41
CA LYS A 23 5.56 -5.81 -16.57
C LYS A 23 5.69 -4.76 -17.65
N PHE A 24 4.62 -4.05 -17.98
CA PHE A 24 4.61 -3.03 -19.02
C PHE A 24 5.60 -1.89 -18.70
N VAL A 25 5.52 -1.32 -17.50
CA VAL A 25 6.39 -0.22 -17.05
C VAL A 25 7.87 -0.63 -17.14
N ARG A 26 8.20 -1.84 -16.67
CA ARG A 26 9.58 -2.37 -16.70
C ARG A 26 10.07 -2.69 -18.11
N SER A 27 9.26 -3.38 -18.91
CA SER A 27 9.65 -3.80 -20.27
C SER A 27 9.87 -2.63 -21.22
N PHE A 28 9.13 -1.54 -21.06
CA PHE A 28 9.21 -0.37 -21.95
C PHE A 28 10.01 0.79 -21.34
N GLY A 29 10.60 0.63 -20.15
CA GLY A 29 11.38 1.66 -19.46
C GLY A 29 10.57 2.93 -19.24
N LYS A 30 9.29 2.79 -18.86
CA LYS A 30 8.37 3.91 -18.62
C LYS A 30 8.21 4.14 -17.13
N SER A 31 7.47 5.20 -16.78
CA SER A 31 7.02 5.46 -15.42
C SER A 31 5.49 5.52 -15.42
N ALA A 32 4.89 5.08 -14.31
CA ALA A 32 3.45 5.16 -14.11
C ALA A 32 3.16 5.82 -12.76
N ILE A 33 2.09 6.60 -12.72
CA ILE A 33 1.45 7.09 -11.49
C ILE A 33 0.09 6.40 -11.45
N ILE A 34 -0.19 5.76 -10.33
CA ILE A 34 -1.42 5.00 -10.10
C ILE A 34 -2.03 5.54 -8.81
N ILE A 35 -3.30 5.93 -8.87
CA ILE A 35 -4.10 6.35 -7.72
C ILE A 35 -5.11 5.23 -7.47
N ASP A 36 -5.19 4.73 -6.25
CA ASP A 36 -6.16 3.71 -5.86
C ASP A 36 -6.32 3.66 -4.34
N HIS A 37 -7.36 2.98 -3.87
CA HIS A 37 -7.62 2.73 -2.45
C HIS A 37 -7.28 1.28 -2.03
N ASP A 38 -7.02 0.38 -2.98
CA ASP A 38 -6.65 -1.00 -2.70
C ASP A 38 -5.16 -1.11 -2.32
N LEU A 39 -4.88 -1.28 -1.03
CA LEU A 39 -3.52 -1.43 -0.50
C LEU A 39 -2.75 -2.64 -1.08
N GLN A 40 -3.44 -3.72 -1.47
CA GLN A 40 -2.77 -4.88 -2.08
C GLN A 40 -2.35 -4.57 -3.50
N LEU A 41 -3.20 -3.89 -4.28
CA LEU A 41 -2.82 -3.42 -5.60
C LEU A 41 -1.64 -2.46 -5.50
N MET A 42 -1.72 -1.46 -4.61
CA MET A 42 -0.66 -0.47 -4.42
C MET A 42 0.66 -1.12 -3.99
N ASP A 43 0.62 -2.12 -3.10
CA ASP A 43 1.81 -2.88 -2.72
C ASP A 43 2.48 -3.60 -3.91
N LEU A 44 1.68 -4.20 -4.80
CA LEU A 44 2.17 -4.97 -5.94
C LEU A 44 2.80 -4.11 -7.03
N VAL A 45 2.27 -2.91 -7.28
CA VAL A 45 2.68 -2.07 -8.41
C VAL A 45 3.71 -0.99 -8.05
N SER A 46 3.80 -0.60 -6.79
CA SER A 46 4.54 0.60 -6.40
C SER A 46 6.00 0.31 -6.00
N ASP A 47 6.93 1.10 -6.57
CA ASP A 47 8.31 1.21 -6.08
C ASP A 47 8.44 2.32 -5.00
N SER A 48 7.67 3.40 -5.16
CA SER A 48 7.56 4.54 -4.24
C SER A 48 6.11 5.01 -4.16
N MET A 49 5.76 5.75 -3.10
CA MET A 49 4.39 6.20 -2.86
C MET A 49 4.34 7.65 -2.39
N VAL A 50 3.24 8.32 -2.71
CA VAL A 50 2.87 9.64 -2.23
C VAL A 50 1.64 9.47 -1.35
N ILE A 51 1.66 10.04 -0.15
CA ILE A 51 0.53 10.03 0.77
C ILE A 51 -0.19 11.38 0.66
N PHE A 52 -1.51 11.33 0.63
CA PHE A 52 -2.36 12.51 0.76
C PHE A 52 -2.94 12.55 2.18
N GLU A 53 -2.72 13.67 2.87
CA GLU A 53 -3.18 13.92 4.23
C GLU A 53 -4.04 15.20 4.24
N GLY A 54 -4.99 15.32 5.17
CA GLY A 54 -5.84 16.51 5.29
C GLY A 54 -7.27 16.18 5.66
N THR A 55 -8.17 17.14 5.42
CA THR A 55 -9.60 17.00 5.69
C THR A 55 -10.36 17.00 4.37
N SER A 56 -11.06 15.89 4.09
CA SER A 56 -11.84 15.73 2.85
C SER A 56 -12.77 16.93 2.62
N SER A 57 -12.80 17.42 1.38
CA SER A 57 -13.57 18.61 0.96
C SER A 57 -13.17 19.94 1.61
N VAL A 58 -12.08 19.99 2.39
CA VAL A 58 -11.58 21.22 3.04
C VAL A 58 -10.16 21.54 2.56
N GLU A 59 -9.21 20.64 2.81
CA GLU A 59 -7.79 20.80 2.43
C GLU A 59 -7.09 19.45 2.28
N GLY A 60 -6.05 19.41 1.45
CA GLY A 60 -5.23 18.23 1.26
C GLY A 60 -3.79 18.59 0.92
N VAL A 61 -2.84 17.88 1.52
CA VAL A 61 -1.40 18.02 1.29
C VAL A 61 -0.84 16.69 0.82
N ALA A 62 -0.08 16.73 -0.26
CA ALA A 62 0.65 15.57 -0.77
C ALA A 62 2.08 15.59 -0.23
N THR A 63 2.58 14.44 0.21
CA THR A 63 3.98 14.27 0.57
C THR A 63 4.88 14.29 -0.67
N SER A 64 6.18 14.44 -0.49
CA SER A 64 7.13 13.99 -1.53
C SER A 64 7.01 12.48 -1.72
N PRO A 65 7.38 11.94 -2.91
CA PRO A 65 7.50 10.49 -3.08
C PRO A 65 8.47 9.89 -2.06
N MET A 66 8.06 8.83 -1.40
CA MET A 66 8.84 8.10 -0.40
C MET A 66 8.99 6.63 -0.81
N PRO A 67 10.05 5.93 -0.35
CA PRO A 67 10.13 4.49 -0.50
C PRO A 67 8.86 3.81 0.01
N LYS A 68 8.39 2.77 -0.68
CA LYS A 68 7.13 2.07 -0.33
C LYS A 68 7.06 1.69 1.15
N THR A 69 8.16 1.21 1.74
CA THR A 69 8.21 0.81 3.16
C THR A 69 7.86 1.95 4.09
N ASP A 70 8.43 3.12 3.84
CA ASP A 70 8.35 4.27 4.73
C ASP A 70 6.96 4.90 4.61
N ALA A 71 6.46 4.99 3.37
CA ALA A 71 5.11 5.44 3.09
C ALA A 71 4.06 4.52 3.71
N MET A 72 4.20 3.20 3.56
CA MET A 72 3.25 2.26 4.16
C MET A 72 3.28 2.29 5.68
N ASN A 73 4.45 2.43 6.31
CA ASN A 73 4.53 2.59 7.76
C ASN A 73 3.81 3.86 8.22
N ARG A 74 4.09 5.01 7.60
CA ARG A 74 3.43 6.29 7.93
C ARG A 74 1.92 6.26 7.70
N PHE A 75 1.47 5.70 6.57
CA PHE A 75 0.04 5.59 6.27
C PHE A 75 -0.68 4.69 7.28
N LEU A 76 -0.13 3.50 7.56
CA LEU A 76 -0.74 2.56 8.49
C LEU A 76 -0.72 3.05 9.95
N GLU A 77 0.33 3.78 10.33
CA GLU A 77 0.40 4.48 11.61
C GLU A 77 -0.72 5.51 11.76
N SER A 78 -1.00 6.31 10.72
CA SER A 78 -2.09 7.29 10.73
C SER A 78 -3.48 6.68 10.91
N LEU A 79 -3.64 5.40 10.55
CA LEU A 79 -4.87 4.63 10.72
C LEU A 79 -4.91 3.83 12.02
N ASP A 80 -3.83 3.83 12.80
CA ASP A 80 -3.61 2.96 13.96
C ASP A 80 -3.80 1.46 13.65
N ILE A 81 -3.38 1.01 12.47
CA ILE A 81 -3.50 -0.38 12.01
C ILE A 81 -2.12 -0.94 11.70
N SER A 82 -1.87 -2.22 12.01
CA SER A 82 -0.62 -2.89 11.62
C SER A 82 -0.84 -4.10 10.70
N PHE A 83 0.09 -4.31 9.78
CA PHE A 83 0.12 -5.33 8.75
C PHE A 83 1.33 -6.26 8.95
N ARG A 84 1.12 -7.54 8.69
CA ARG A 84 2.17 -8.55 8.63
C ARG A 84 2.11 -9.32 7.32
N LYS A 85 3.23 -9.88 6.89
CA LYS A 85 3.23 -10.93 5.87
C LYS A 85 2.98 -12.28 6.52
N ASP A 86 2.05 -13.02 5.95
CA ASP A 86 1.82 -14.41 6.29
C ASP A 86 2.98 -15.28 5.78
N GLU A 87 3.60 -16.07 6.65
CA GLU A 87 4.81 -16.84 6.31
C GLU A 87 4.58 -17.88 5.20
N LYS A 88 3.35 -18.44 5.11
CA LYS A 88 3.04 -19.50 4.15
C LYS A 88 2.64 -18.95 2.79
N THR A 89 1.89 -17.85 2.79
CA THR A 89 1.28 -17.31 1.57
C THR A 89 1.95 -16.04 1.06
N SER A 90 2.85 -15.44 1.85
CA SER A 90 3.43 -14.11 1.62
C SER A 90 2.40 -12.98 1.49
N ARG A 91 1.12 -13.25 1.78
CA ARG A 91 0.04 -12.27 1.71
C ARG A 91 0.11 -11.34 2.90
N HIS A 92 -0.18 -10.07 2.65
CA HIS A 92 -0.38 -9.10 3.71
C HIS A 92 -1.65 -9.41 4.50
N ARG A 93 -1.55 -9.35 5.82
CA ARG A 93 -2.64 -9.60 6.77
C ARG A 93 -2.64 -8.52 7.83
N VAL A 94 -3.82 -7.96 8.07
CA VAL A 94 -4.06 -7.04 9.18
C VAL A 94 -3.91 -7.79 10.51
N ASN A 95 -3.26 -7.19 11.49
CA ASN A 95 -3.31 -7.68 12.87
C ASN A 95 -4.61 -7.24 13.52
N LYS A 96 -5.19 -8.12 14.35
CA LYS A 96 -6.32 -7.72 15.17
C LYS A 96 -5.86 -6.67 16.18
N GLU A 97 -6.67 -5.64 16.36
CA GLU A 97 -6.43 -4.58 17.33
C GLU A 97 -6.11 -5.15 18.71
N ALA A 98 -5.10 -4.58 19.36
CA ALA A 98 -4.63 -4.95 20.70
C ALA A 98 -4.14 -6.41 20.86
N SER A 99 -4.04 -7.18 19.77
CA SER A 99 -3.40 -8.49 19.78
C SER A 99 -1.92 -8.37 20.13
N ARG A 100 -1.30 -9.48 20.59
CA ARG A 100 0.13 -9.50 20.92
C ARG A 100 0.99 -9.00 19.75
N LEU A 101 0.69 -9.45 18.53
CA LEU A 101 1.44 -9.07 17.32
C LEU A 101 1.23 -7.60 16.94
N ASP A 102 0.02 -7.07 17.11
CA ASP A 102 -0.28 -5.65 16.87
C ASP A 102 0.53 -4.76 17.81
N LYS A 103 0.51 -5.06 19.11
CA LYS A 103 1.25 -4.32 20.14
C LYS A 103 2.77 -4.36 19.91
N GLU A 104 3.31 -5.52 19.54
CA GLU A 104 4.74 -5.68 19.22
C GLU A 104 5.14 -4.87 17.98
N GLN A 105 4.31 -4.85 16.94
CA GLN A 105 4.61 -4.07 15.73
C GLN A 105 4.54 -2.57 16.00
N LYS A 106 3.45 -2.09 16.62
CA LYS A 106 3.26 -0.68 16.97
C LYS A 106 4.38 -0.16 17.88
N SER A 107 4.79 -0.93 18.91
CA SER A 107 5.88 -0.50 19.81
C SER A 107 7.24 -0.41 19.12
N SER A 108 7.44 -1.16 18.04
CA SER A 108 8.67 -1.12 17.23
C SER A 108 8.64 -0.07 16.12
N GLY A 109 7.51 0.62 15.90
CA GLY A 109 7.30 1.53 14.77
C GLY A 109 7.19 0.85 13.40
N ASN A 110 7.12 -0.49 13.35
CA ASN A 110 7.00 -1.26 12.11
C ASN A 110 5.55 -1.68 11.88
N TYR A 111 4.76 -0.79 11.29
CA TYR A 111 3.35 -1.01 10.98
C TYR A 111 3.16 -1.87 9.72
N TYR A 112 4.13 -1.96 8.82
CA TYR A 112 3.96 -2.62 7.52
C TYR A 112 4.59 -4.02 7.42
N PHE A 113 5.72 -4.25 8.09
CA PHE A 113 6.45 -5.53 8.07
C PHE A 113 6.83 -6.01 9.46
N ARG A 114 7.09 -7.31 9.59
CA ARG A 114 7.83 -7.90 10.71
C ARG A 114 9.21 -8.29 10.16
N LYS A 115 10.28 -7.77 10.75
CA LYS A 115 11.64 -8.28 10.51
C LYS A 115 11.78 -9.68 11.08
#